data_AF-A0A1H6YWV5-F1
#
_entry.id   AF-A0A1H6YWV5-F1
#
_cell.length_a   1.000
_cell.length_b   1.000
_cell.length_c   1.000
_cell.angle_alpha   90.00
_cell.angle_beta   90.00
_cell.angle_gamma   90.00
#
_symmetry.space_group_name_H-M   'P 1'
#
loop_
_entity.id
_entity.type
_entity.pdbx_description
1 polymer ?
#
loop_
_entity_poly.entity_id
_entity_poly.type
_entity_poly.pdbx_seq_one_letter_code
_entity_poly.pdbx_strand_id
1 'polypeptide(L)'
;MQNVESDLNYITNKFNHFLHHKLPNYVRGSEDYSFSRFTTKEISNILKPVKSAKRAWKNKEPFLFEISLEKEERRIVFLLSVSDFDLSLNQCLHKIFMQQGLICANENNDWKIYNNIAIPFDFDEFKNDSYIESKFEEIYKIAEPIIQKTQDIIVSNKIEIKKSYL
;
A
#
# COMPACT_ATOMS: atom_id res chain seq x y z
N MET A 1 -20.61 -2.20 12.87
CA MET A 1 -19.68 -3.15 13.53
C MET A 1 -19.02 -3.97 12.44
N GLN A 2 -17.71 -3.81 12.22
CA GLN A 2 -16.96 -4.75 11.37
C GLN A 2 -16.92 -6.10 12.08
N ASN A 3 -17.26 -7.17 11.37
CA ASN A 3 -17.37 -8.50 11.96
C ASN A 3 -15.95 -9.00 12.28
N VAL A 4 -15.50 -8.85 13.53
CA VAL A 4 -14.17 -9.26 14.01
C VAL A 4 -14.02 -10.79 13.98
N GLU A 5 -15.10 -11.52 13.67
CA GLU A 5 -15.13 -12.97 13.59
C GLU A 5 -14.57 -13.56 12.28
N SER A 6 -14.33 -12.75 11.22
CA SER A 6 -13.61 -13.26 10.06
C SER A 6 -12.10 -13.30 10.33
N ASP A 7 -11.48 -14.42 10.01
CA ASP A 7 -10.03 -14.64 10.07
C ASP A 7 -9.25 -13.51 9.37
N LEU A 8 -9.69 -13.11 8.18
CA LEU A 8 -9.12 -11.99 7.43
C LEU A 8 -9.16 -10.67 8.21
N ASN A 9 -10.30 -10.34 8.82
CA ASN A 9 -10.42 -9.09 9.58
C ASN A 9 -9.54 -9.12 10.83
N TYR A 10 -9.45 -10.27 11.51
CA TYR A 10 -8.56 -10.42 12.66
C TYR A 10 -7.09 -10.18 12.28
N ILE A 11 -6.61 -10.87 11.23
CA ILE A 11 -5.22 -10.73 10.76
C ILE A 11 -4.96 -9.30 10.27
N THR A 12 -5.87 -8.71 9.50
CA THR A 12 -5.74 -7.32 9.02
C THR A 12 -5.64 -6.33 10.18
N ASN A 13 -6.41 -6.51 11.26
CA ASN A 13 -6.32 -5.65 12.44
C ASN A 13 -4.97 -5.78 13.14
N LYS A 14 -4.44 -7.01 13.25
CA LYS A 14 -3.08 -7.24 13.80
C LYS A 14 -2.01 -6.56 12.94
N PHE A 15 -2.09 -6.72 11.62
CA PHE A 15 -1.15 -6.10 10.69
C PHE A 15 -1.17 -4.57 10.76
N ASN A 16 -2.37 -3.96 10.81
CA ASN A 16 -2.52 -2.52 11.03
C ASN A 16 -1.89 -2.08 12.37
N HIS A 17 -2.09 -2.85 13.43
CA HIS A 17 -1.47 -2.58 14.73
C HIS A 17 0.06 -2.63 14.64
N PHE A 18 0.64 -3.66 14.03
CA PHE A 18 2.09 -3.79 13.87
C PHE A 18 2.68 -2.66 13.00
N LEU A 19 2.04 -2.34 11.87
CA LEU A 19 2.44 -1.23 11.01
C LEU A 19 2.52 0.10 11.78
N HIS A 20 1.52 0.38 12.62
CA HIS A 20 1.49 1.61 13.41
C HIS A 20 2.68 1.74 14.38
N HIS A 21 3.16 0.61 14.93
CA HIS A 21 4.29 0.60 15.86
C HIS A 21 5.65 0.58 15.14
N LYS A 22 5.72 -0.06 13.97
CA LYS A 22 6.97 -0.29 13.24
C LYS A 22 7.34 0.83 12.29
N LEU A 23 6.35 1.56 11.76
CA LEU A 23 6.56 2.64 10.81
C LEU A 23 6.34 4.00 11.50
N PRO A 24 7.40 4.74 11.89
CA PRO A 24 7.28 5.94 12.73
C PRO A 24 6.43 7.07 12.13
N ASN A 25 6.31 7.10 10.80
CA ASN A 25 5.52 8.09 10.06
C ASN A 25 4.26 7.49 9.42
N TYR A 26 3.75 6.40 9.99
CA TYR A 26 2.56 5.71 9.51
C TYR A 26 1.36 6.65 9.36
N VAL A 27 0.76 6.63 8.19
CA VAL A 27 -0.54 7.26 7.92
C VAL A 27 -1.47 6.17 7.41
N ARG A 28 -2.56 5.95 8.15
CA ARG A 28 -3.58 4.95 7.79
C ARG A 28 -4.26 5.35 6.49
N GLY A 29 -4.34 4.41 5.54
CA GLY A 29 -5.06 4.55 4.29
C GLY A 29 -6.48 4.00 4.37
N SER A 30 -7.17 3.93 3.23
CA SER A 30 -8.50 3.37 3.10
C SER A 30 -8.57 1.88 3.47
N GLU A 31 -9.26 1.59 4.56
CA GLU A 31 -9.41 0.25 5.12
C GLU A 31 -10.35 -0.65 4.32
N ASP A 32 -10.04 -1.94 4.34
CA ASP A 32 -10.89 -3.03 3.90
C ASP A 32 -10.48 -4.30 4.70
N TYR A 33 -11.37 -5.28 4.85
CA TYR A 33 -11.20 -6.39 5.81
C TYR A 33 -10.06 -7.36 5.46
N SER A 34 -9.59 -7.35 4.20
CA SER A 34 -8.48 -8.17 3.71
C SER A 34 -7.25 -7.34 3.33
N PHE A 35 -7.22 -6.04 3.65
CA PHE A 35 -6.17 -5.13 3.21
C PHE A 35 -5.72 -4.19 4.33
N SER A 36 -4.43 -4.22 4.64
CA SER A 36 -3.79 -3.16 5.44
C SER A 36 -3.20 -2.12 4.50
N ARG A 37 -3.93 -1.03 4.26
CA ARG A 37 -3.49 0.08 3.39
C ARG A 37 -2.92 1.23 4.19
N PHE A 38 -1.81 1.78 3.73
CA PHE A 38 -1.12 2.86 4.42
C PHE A 38 -0.23 3.70 3.50
N THR A 39 0.25 4.80 4.04
CA THR A 39 1.30 5.63 3.44
C THR A 39 2.15 6.23 4.56
N THR A 40 3.04 7.15 4.21
CA THR A 40 3.83 7.90 5.19
C THR A 40 3.39 9.35 5.26
N LYS A 41 3.73 10.03 6.36
CA LYS A 41 3.47 11.46 6.55
C LYS A 41 4.09 12.30 5.44
N GLU A 42 5.30 11.98 5.01
CA GLU A 42 6.03 12.64 3.93
C GLU A 42 5.29 12.50 2.60
N ILE A 43 4.87 11.28 2.26
CA ILE A 43 4.14 11.01 1.03
C ILE A 43 2.77 11.70 1.08
N SER A 44 2.01 11.54 2.16
CA SER A 44 0.68 12.17 2.31
C SER A 44 0.72 13.70 2.31
N ASN A 45 1.88 14.32 2.57
CA ASN A 45 2.07 15.76 2.45
C ASN A 45 2.24 16.25 1.00
N ILE A 46 2.66 15.37 0.10
CA ILE A 46 2.86 15.66 -1.32
C ILE A 46 1.67 15.15 -2.13
N LEU A 47 1.25 13.92 -1.85
CA LEU A 47 0.19 13.19 -2.54
C LEU A 47 -1.13 13.31 -1.78
N LYS A 48 -1.90 14.35 -2.10
CA LYS A 48 -3.14 14.69 -1.40
C LYS A 48 -4.36 14.00 -2.02
N PRO A 49 -5.41 13.72 -1.22
CA PRO A 49 -6.68 13.23 -1.75
C PRO A 49 -7.27 14.15 -2.83
N VAL A 50 -7.77 13.57 -3.92
CA VAL A 50 -8.30 14.32 -5.07
C VAL A 50 -9.83 14.27 -5.10
N LYS A 51 -10.48 15.41 -5.35
CA LYS A 51 -11.92 15.57 -5.12
C LYS A 51 -12.82 14.87 -6.16
N SER A 52 -12.39 14.74 -7.41
CA SER A 52 -13.23 14.39 -8.57
C SER A 52 -13.01 12.98 -9.15
N ALA A 53 -12.93 11.97 -8.27
CA ALA A 53 -12.63 10.60 -8.69
C ALA A 53 -13.87 9.69 -8.68
N LYS A 54 -14.18 9.03 -9.81
CA LYS A 54 -15.17 7.93 -9.87
C LYS A 54 -14.58 6.57 -9.47
N ARG A 55 -13.27 6.36 -9.66
CA ARG A 55 -12.54 5.11 -9.36
C ARG A 55 -11.36 5.40 -8.42
N ALA A 56 -11.64 5.58 -7.14
CA ALA A 56 -10.62 5.75 -6.12
C ALA A 56 -10.92 4.90 -4.90
N TRP A 57 -9.89 4.72 -4.05
CA TRP A 57 -10.13 4.28 -2.69
C TRP A 57 -11.09 5.23 -1.97
N LYS A 58 -11.67 4.75 -0.86
CA LYS A 58 -12.73 5.44 -0.12
C LYS A 58 -12.36 6.88 0.25
N ASN A 59 -11.11 7.14 0.64
CA ASN A 59 -10.64 8.48 1.00
C ASN A 59 -9.93 9.21 -0.16
N LYS A 60 -10.03 8.68 -1.38
CA LYS A 60 -9.52 9.28 -2.62
C LYS A 60 -8.01 9.48 -2.65
N GLU A 61 -7.25 8.59 -2.01
CA GLU A 61 -5.79 8.63 -1.97
C GLU A 61 -5.18 8.29 -3.35
N PRO A 62 -4.26 9.08 -3.91
CA PRO A 62 -3.65 8.78 -5.21
C PRO A 62 -2.73 7.56 -5.17
N PHE A 63 -2.19 7.27 -3.99
CA PHE A 63 -1.12 6.33 -3.78
C PHE A 63 -1.28 5.68 -2.40
N LEU A 64 -1.12 4.36 -2.33
CA LEU A 64 -1.03 3.61 -1.08
C LEU A 64 -0.02 2.47 -1.22
N PHE A 65 0.66 2.18 -0.12
CA PHE A 65 1.19 0.84 0.13
C PHE A 65 0.05 -0.04 0.65
N GLU A 66 0.10 -1.31 0.32
CA GLU A 66 -0.93 -2.26 0.70
C GLU A 66 -0.30 -3.60 1.09
N ILE A 67 -0.75 -4.17 2.20
CA ILE A 67 -0.54 -5.58 2.50
C ILE A 67 -1.89 -6.28 2.31
N SER A 68 -1.99 -7.08 1.26
CA SER A 68 -3.16 -7.87 0.87
C SER A 68 -3.10 -9.27 1.48
N LEU A 69 -4.21 -9.71 2.06
CA LEU A 69 -4.41 -11.06 2.57
C LEU A 69 -5.16 -11.89 1.52
N GLU A 70 -4.42 -12.73 0.79
CA GLU A 70 -4.95 -13.54 -0.32
C GLU A 70 -5.18 -14.97 0.17
N LYS A 71 -6.37 -15.20 0.75
CA LYS A 71 -6.73 -16.45 1.43
C LYS A 71 -6.81 -17.65 0.49
N GLU A 72 -7.37 -17.46 -0.70
CA GLU A 72 -7.51 -18.55 -1.69
C GLU A 72 -6.13 -19.03 -2.17
N GLU A 73 -5.20 -18.10 -2.34
CA GLU A 73 -3.81 -18.32 -2.74
C GLU A 73 -2.87 -18.64 -1.56
N ARG A 74 -3.39 -18.63 -0.32
CA ARG A 74 -2.66 -18.87 0.93
C ARG A 74 -1.38 -18.06 1.05
N ARG A 75 -1.46 -16.76 0.76
CA ARG A 75 -0.32 -15.84 0.78
C ARG A 75 -0.68 -14.45 1.29
N ILE A 76 0.35 -13.72 1.68
CA ILE A 76 0.31 -12.28 1.92
C ILE A 76 1.08 -11.60 0.82
N VAL A 77 0.55 -10.50 0.30
CA VAL A 77 1.18 -9.74 -0.77
C VAL A 77 1.41 -8.30 -0.34
N PHE A 78 2.66 -7.83 -0.45
CA PHE A 78 2.98 -6.41 -0.37
C PHE A 78 2.89 -5.77 -1.75
N LEU A 79 2.11 -4.70 -1.83
CA LEU A 79 1.79 -3.96 -3.04
C LEU A 79 2.13 -2.47 -2.86
N LEU A 80 2.60 -1.88 -3.96
CA LEU A 80 2.69 -0.44 -4.13
C LEU A 80 1.77 -0.06 -5.28
N SER A 81 0.71 0.68 -4.97
CA SER A 81 -0.37 0.97 -5.92
C SER A 81 -0.57 2.47 -6.12
N VAL A 82 -0.77 2.86 -7.38
CA VAL A 82 -1.20 4.19 -7.80
C VAL A 82 -2.59 4.05 -8.40
N SER A 83 -3.55 4.78 -7.84
CA SER A 83 -4.93 4.78 -8.31
C SER A 83 -5.06 5.47 -9.69
N ASP A 84 -6.10 5.11 -10.42
CA ASP A 84 -6.40 5.60 -11.77
C ASP A 84 -7.18 6.93 -11.81
N PHE A 85 -7.44 7.58 -10.68
CA PHE A 85 -8.48 8.62 -10.70
C PHE A 85 -8.07 9.95 -11.34
N ASP A 86 -6.77 10.22 -11.48
CA ASP A 86 -6.23 11.44 -12.07
C ASP A 86 -5.16 11.01 -13.06
N LEU A 87 -5.51 11.08 -14.35
CA LEU A 87 -4.65 10.59 -15.43
C LEU A 87 -3.31 11.35 -15.46
N SER A 88 -3.33 12.66 -15.21
CA SER A 88 -2.13 13.49 -15.25
C SER A 88 -1.17 13.15 -14.11
N LEU A 89 -1.70 12.98 -12.90
CA LEU A 89 -0.92 12.54 -11.74
C LEU A 89 -0.45 11.08 -11.88
N ASN A 90 -1.32 10.19 -12.36
CA ASN A 90 -1.01 8.78 -12.58
C ASN A 90 0.14 8.62 -13.59
N GLN A 91 0.07 9.33 -14.73
CA GLN A 91 1.13 9.35 -15.74
C GLN A 91 2.43 9.95 -15.21
N CYS A 92 2.35 11.03 -14.42
CA CYS A 92 3.52 11.64 -13.78
C CYS A 92 4.22 10.66 -12.83
N LEU A 93 3.46 10.05 -11.91
CA LEU A 93 4.00 9.06 -10.98
C LEU A 93 4.54 7.83 -11.71
N HIS A 94 3.86 7.36 -12.76
CA HIS A 94 4.33 6.25 -13.57
C HIS A 94 5.68 6.53 -14.21
N LYS A 95 5.80 7.68 -14.87
CA LYS A 95 7.06 8.11 -15.47
C LYS A 95 8.18 8.20 -14.42
N ILE A 96 7.93 8.85 -13.28
CA ILE A 96 8.91 9.00 -12.21
C ILE A 96 9.34 7.62 -11.66
N PHE A 97 8.39 6.75 -11.37
CA PHE A 97 8.66 5.43 -10.81
C PHE A 97 9.46 4.55 -11.77
N MET A 98 9.08 4.51 -13.05
CA MET A 98 9.82 3.76 -14.08
C MET A 98 11.25 4.31 -14.27
N GLN A 99 11.42 5.64 -14.32
CA GLN A 99 12.74 6.29 -14.45
C GLN A 99 13.66 5.99 -13.26
N GLN A 100 13.11 5.74 -12.08
CA GLN A 100 13.83 5.41 -10.85
C GLN A 100 13.92 3.89 -10.60
N GLY A 101 13.56 3.09 -11.61
CA GLY A 101 13.73 1.63 -11.61
C GLY A 101 12.74 0.89 -10.71
N LEU A 102 11.53 1.41 -10.50
CA LEU A 102 10.40 0.62 -10.01
C LEU A 102 9.71 -0.05 -11.22
N ILE A 103 9.32 -1.32 -11.09
CA ILE A 103 8.84 -2.13 -12.21
C ILE A 103 7.31 -2.25 -12.15
N CYS A 104 6.60 -1.67 -13.11
CA CYS A 104 5.16 -1.83 -13.18
C CYS A 104 4.78 -3.27 -13.56
N ALA A 105 4.13 -4.00 -12.65
CA ALA A 105 3.71 -5.39 -12.84
C ALA A 105 2.68 -5.55 -13.98
N ASN A 106 1.88 -4.50 -14.23
CA ASN A 106 0.96 -4.46 -15.37
C ASN A 106 0.77 -3.03 -15.87
N GLU A 107 1.46 -2.68 -16.96
CA GLU A 107 1.39 -1.35 -17.58
C GLU A 107 0.02 -1.04 -18.20
N ASN A 108 -0.77 -2.06 -18.54
CA ASN A 108 -2.09 -1.90 -19.13
C ASN A 108 -3.21 -1.76 -18.08
N ASN A 109 -2.89 -1.95 -16.80
CA ASN A 109 -3.86 -1.72 -15.74
C ASN A 109 -3.96 -0.21 -15.47
N ASP A 110 -5.20 0.29 -15.45
CA ASP A 110 -5.58 1.61 -14.97
C ASP A 110 -4.98 1.87 -13.57
N TRP A 111 -5.11 0.89 -12.67
CA TRP A 111 -4.40 0.86 -11.39
C TRP A 111 -2.98 0.35 -11.59
N LYS A 112 -2.00 1.25 -11.49
CA LYS A 112 -0.60 0.88 -11.65
C LYS A 112 -0.08 0.23 -10.37
N ILE A 113 0.50 -0.96 -10.48
CA ILE A 113 1.11 -1.71 -9.38
C ILE A 113 2.60 -1.88 -9.70
N TYR A 114 3.51 -1.37 -8.85
CA TYR A 114 4.96 -1.38 -9.16
C TYR A 114 5.79 -2.34 -8.33
N ASN A 115 5.19 -2.95 -7.32
CA ASN A 115 5.80 -4.04 -6.58
C ASN A 115 4.69 -5.01 -6.19
N ASN A 116 4.98 -6.30 -6.33
CA ASN A 116 4.12 -7.39 -5.93
C ASN A 116 5.02 -8.47 -5.36
N ILE A 117 5.14 -8.48 -4.04
CA ILE A 117 5.98 -9.44 -3.31
C ILE A 117 5.07 -10.28 -2.46
N ALA A 118 5.11 -11.59 -2.67
CA ALA A 118 4.29 -12.53 -1.94
C ALA A 118 5.12 -13.40 -1.00
N ILE A 119 4.62 -13.63 0.20
CA ILE A 119 5.12 -14.67 1.11
C ILE A 119 3.98 -15.65 1.45
N PRO A 120 4.27 -16.94 1.67
CA PRO A 120 3.25 -17.90 2.07
C PRO A 120 2.70 -17.57 3.45
N PHE A 121 1.39 -17.77 3.61
CA PHE A 121 0.68 -17.57 4.87
C PHE A 121 -0.39 -18.64 5.10
N ASP A 122 -0.22 -19.40 6.17
CA ASP A 122 -1.24 -20.29 6.71
C ASP A 122 -2.37 -19.51 7.42
N PHE A 123 -3.54 -19.47 6.81
CA PHE A 123 -4.73 -18.83 7.37
C PHE A 123 -5.40 -19.66 8.48
N ASP A 124 -5.04 -20.93 8.64
CA ASP A 124 -5.56 -21.77 9.72
C ASP A 124 -4.92 -21.39 11.07
N GLU A 125 -3.75 -20.74 11.03
CA GLU A 125 -3.02 -20.18 12.17
C GLU A 125 -3.49 -18.77 12.58
N PHE A 126 -4.68 -18.30 12.11
CA PHE A 126 -5.15 -16.93 12.37
C PHE A 126 -5.41 -16.57 13.84
N LYS A 127 -5.39 -17.54 14.76
CA LYS A 127 -5.50 -17.30 16.21
C LYS A 127 -4.15 -17.34 16.93
N ASN A 128 -3.06 -17.61 16.21
CA ASN A 128 -1.72 -17.68 16.74
C ASN A 128 -1.02 -16.34 16.53
N ASP A 129 -1.13 -15.45 17.51
CA ASP A 129 -0.59 -14.08 17.43
C ASP A 129 0.93 -14.06 17.15
N SER A 130 1.69 -14.99 17.72
CA SER A 130 3.13 -15.09 17.47
C SER A 130 3.45 -15.49 16.03
N TYR A 131 2.65 -16.38 15.44
CA TYR A 131 2.78 -16.73 14.04
C TYR A 131 2.46 -15.53 13.13
N ILE A 132 1.36 -14.82 13.41
CA ILE A 132 0.95 -13.61 12.67
C ILE A 132 2.05 -12.55 12.72
N GLU A 133 2.61 -12.28 13.91
CA GLU A 133 3.71 -11.35 14.09
C GLU A 133 4.95 -11.79 13.30
N SER A 134 5.33 -13.08 13.36
CA SER A 134 6.48 -13.59 12.60
C SER A 134 6.34 -13.38 11.09
N LYS A 135 5.13 -13.57 10.55
CA LYS A 135 4.82 -13.36 9.14
C LYS A 135 4.75 -11.89 8.75
N PHE A 136 4.26 -11.05 9.66
CA PHE A 136 4.34 -9.61 9.49
C PHE A 136 5.81 -9.15 9.41
N GLU A 137 6.68 -9.59 10.33
CA GLU A 137 8.11 -9.23 10.32
C GLU A 137 8.81 -9.72 9.04
N GLU A 138 8.44 -10.92 8.56
CA GLU A 138 8.95 -11.48 7.30
C GLU A 138 8.63 -10.58 6.10
N ILE A 139 7.36 -10.21 5.90
CA ILE A 139 6.97 -9.34 4.77
C ILE A 139 7.48 -7.92 4.96
N TYR A 140 7.47 -7.38 6.19
CA TYR A 140 7.90 -6.02 6.49
C TYR A 140 9.39 -5.83 6.23
N LYS A 141 10.23 -6.81 6.57
CA LYS A 141 11.67 -6.79 6.26
C LYS A 141 11.96 -6.62 4.77
N ILE A 142 11.09 -7.14 3.90
CA ILE A 142 11.21 -6.99 2.45
C ILE A 142 10.60 -5.66 1.99
N ALA A 143 9.46 -5.27 2.57
CA ALA A 143 8.74 -4.05 2.22
C ALA A 143 9.46 -2.76 2.64
N GLU A 144 10.14 -2.75 3.78
CA GLU A 144 10.80 -1.57 4.37
C GLU A 144 11.75 -0.84 3.40
N PRO A 145 12.72 -1.49 2.74
CA PRO A 145 13.59 -0.81 1.78
C PRO A 145 12.81 -0.26 0.57
N ILE A 146 11.71 -0.90 0.17
CA ILE A 146 10.85 -0.43 -0.92
C ILE A 146 10.07 0.80 -0.50
N ILE A 147 9.49 0.79 0.71
CA ILE A 147 8.79 1.94 1.31
C ILE A 147 9.73 3.14 1.35
N GLN A 148 10.94 2.95 1.87
CA GLN A 148 11.94 4.00 1.95
C GLN A 148 12.33 4.53 0.55
N LYS A 149 12.67 3.63 -0.39
CA LYS A 149 13.00 4.02 -1.77
C LYS A 149 11.88 4.82 -2.42
N THR A 150 10.64 4.37 -2.28
CA THR A 150 9.48 5.06 -2.86
C THR A 150 9.25 6.42 -2.23
N GLN A 151 9.39 6.52 -0.91
CA GLN A 151 9.31 7.81 -0.22
C GLN A 151 10.37 8.78 -0.76
N ASP A 152 11.61 8.34 -0.87
CA ASP A 152 12.72 9.18 -1.36
C ASP A 152 12.47 9.65 -2.80
N ILE A 153 11.93 8.77 -3.66
CA ILE A 153 11.52 9.13 -5.02
C ILE A 153 10.45 10.22 -5.00
N ILE A 154 9.37 10.04 -4.22
CA ILE A 154 8.26 11.01 -4.16
C ILE A 154 8.74 12.36 -3.59
N VAL A 155 9.53 12.33 -2.53
CA VAL A 155 10.05 13.55 -1.88
C VAL A 155 10.99 14.31 -2.81
N SER A 156 11.88 13.61 -3.51
CA SER A 156 12.83 14.23 -4.46
C SER A 156 12.13 14.86 -5.66
N ASN A 157 10.98 14.31 -6.07
CA ASN A 157 10.21 14.78 -7.22
C ASN A 157 8.98 15.64 -6.84
N LYS A 158 8.91 16.12 -5.59
CA LYS A 158 7.74 16.85 -5.06
C LYS A 158 7.25 18.02 -5.92
N ILE A 159 8.16 18.71 -6.61
CA ILE A 159 7.82 19.89 -7.43
C ILE A 159 7.11 19.45 -8.71
N GLU A 160 7.61 18.42 -9.38
CA GLU A 160 7.00 17.87 -10.59
C GLU A 160 5.62 17.30 -10.27
N ILE A 161 5.52 16.50 -9.20
CA ILE A 161 4.26 15.91 -8.74
C ILE A 161 3.20 16.98 -8.42
N LYS A 162 3.60 18.07 -7.73
CA LYS A 162 2.66 19.14 -7.38
C LYS A 162 2.11 19.89 -8.59
N LYS A 163 2.87 19.96 -9.70
CA LYS A 163 2.38 20.57 -10.95
C LYS A 163 1.27 19.75 -11.59
N SER A 164 1.20 18.44 -11.33
CA SER A 164 0.14 17.58 -11.87
C SER A 164 -1.22 17.77 -11.21
N TYR A 165 -1.31 18.52 -10.10
CA TYR A 165 -2.59 18.86 -9.44
C TYR A 165 -3.23 20.16 -9.95
N LEU A 166 -2.53 20.90 -10.84
CA LEU A 166 -2.94 22.20 -11.39
C LEU A 166 -3.59 22.01 -12.76
#